data_AF-A0A1M5DSZ0-F1
#
_entry.id   AF-A0A1M5DSZ0-F1
#
_cell.length_a   1.000
_cell.length_b   1.000
_cell.length_c   1.000
_cell.angle_alpha   90.00
_cell.angle_beta   90.00
_cell.angle_gamma   90.00
#
_symmetry.space_group_name_H-M   'P 1'
#
loop_
_entity.id
_entity.type
_entity.pdbx_description
1 polymer ?
#
loop_
_entity_poly.entity_id
_entity_poly.type
_entity_poly.pdbx_seq_one_letter_code
_entity_poly.pdbx_strand_id
1 'polypeptide(L)'
;MEKQAKIKYDFLSHAVCILFLVYTVLRTYSLFGIRMADVMDYLLIFVYLIKCGINPKVLPRKLNYYFVFWVISVVFSSAWSGLSGLRPLMGIVHSYLFYLMLFDKSNKELLLKYYRLIGFGFICFFFLQEFTFYTIGTRISGLIPGLAVLSDFESASEFAQFRMYIGRSSSLFSEPAHFVQFLLPLLAVELFGAEDKKHNIRALIIVVALLLSQSGNAVFGLAAIAVVYVVKRFSEKKSFATIAVTIVILAGAVAGGIYYLSTEKGKALIDRKDQLSLTDYESGKSGFIRIYRGYYVYDNLSPIEKIIGVNDFSTLKARINTSEVGFMFGDDDTYFNAIQDIMIRTGLIGLFIFILFLADLWKHNNYLGKSLICCLIALAFISAINLTSTMAMFLVLAIYAKKNNEIQNI
;
A
#
# COMPACT_ATOMS: atom_id res chain seq x y z
N MET A 1 19.89 2.29 37.86
CA MET A 1 19.89 1.62 36.55
C MET A 1 19.08 0.34 36.66
N GLU A 2 17.76 0.42 36.52
CA GLU A 2 16.92 -0.77 36.44
C GLU A 2 17.15 -1.45 35.09
N LYS A 3 17.56 -2.71 35.10
CA LYS A 3 17.55 -3.56 33.91
C LYS A 3 16.10 -3.69 33.46
N GLN A 4 15.73 -3.00 32.37
CA GLN A 4 14.47 -3.26 31.68
C GLN A 4 14.41 -4.76 31.37
N ALA A 5 13.42 -5.44 31.96
CA ALA A 5 13.14 -6.83 31.69
C ALA A 5 12.95 -6.99 30.17
N LYS A 6 13.71 -7.90 29.56
CA LYS A 6 13.66 -8.16 28.12
C LYS A 6 12.27 -8.72 27.80
N ILE A 7 11.41 -7.92 27.15
CA ILE A 7 10.07 -8.38 26.74
C ILE A 7 10.27 -9.59 25.83
N LYS A 8 9.74 -10.75 26.26
CA LYS A 8 9.80 -12.01 25.51
C LYS A 8 8.52 -12.12 24.68
N TYR A 9 8.60 -11.79 23.38
CA TYR A 9 7.46 -12.00 22.49
C TYR A 9 7.31 -13.49 22.13
N ASP A 10 6.08 -13.94 21.94
CA ASP A 10 5.81 -15.32 21.53
C ASP A 10 6.21 -15.57 20.07
N PHE A 11 6.29 -16.84 19.68
CA PHE A 11 6.63 -17.25 18.32
C PHE A 11 5.64 -16.69 17.28
N LEU A 12 4.34 -16.64 17.63
CA LEU A 12 3.29 -16.21 16.71
C LEU A 12 3.45 -14.72 16.35
N SER A 13 3.79 -13.87 17.31
CA SER A 13 4.04 -12.44 17.10
C SER A 13 5.22 -12.20 16.16
N HIS A 14 6.28 -13.00 16.30
CA HIS A 14 7.44 -12.98 15.39
C HIS A 14 7.03 -13.37 13.98
N ALA A 15 6.32 -14.50 13.83
CA ALA A 15 5.85 -15.00 12.54
C ALA A 15 4.92 -14.00 11.84
N VAL A 16 3.96 -13.42 12.57
CA VAL A 16 3.03 -12.41 12.06
C VAL A 16 3.77 -11.16 11.58
N CYS A 17 4.68 -10.60 12.39
CA CYS A 17 5.44 -9.40 11.98
C CYS A 17 6.32 -9.66 10.75
N ILE A 18 7.00 -10.81 10.69
CA ILE A 18 7.86 -11.16 9.55
C ILE A 18 7.02 -11.36 8.31
N LEU A 19 5.98 -12.20 8.37
CA LEU A 19 5.10 -12.46 7.23
C LEU A 19 4.49 -11.16 6.71
N PHE A 20 4.03 -10.28 7.60
CA PHE A 20 3.46 -9.00 7.23
C PHE A 20 4.42 -8.13 6.41
N LEU A 21 5.70 -8.12 6.77
CA LEU A 21 6.73 -7.31 6.09
C LEU A 21 7.20 -7.93 4.76
N VAL A 22 7.20 -9.25 4.65
CA VAL A 22 7.60 -9.94 3.40
C VAL A 22 6.43 -10.29 2.49
N TYR A 23 5.19 -10.03 2.93
CA TYR A 23 3.96 -10.45 2.27
C TYR A 23 3.93 -10.12 0.77
N THR A 24 4.18 -8.84 0.45
CA THR A 24 4.12 -8.35 -0.93
C THR A 24 5.22 -8.93 -1.82
N VAL A 25 6.38 -9.28 -1.24
CA VAL A 25 7.44 -10.00 -1.97
C VAL A 25 6.99 -11.42 -2.26
N LEU A 26 6.44 -12.12 -1.25
CA LEU A 26 5.96 -13.50 -1.37
C LEU A 26 4.79 -13.64 -2.36
N ARG A 27 3.99 -12.60 -2.58
CA ARG A 27 2.91 -12.62 -3.60
C ARG A 27 3.40 -12.82 -5.03
N THR A 28 4.68 -12.55 -5.31
CA THR A 28 5.31 -12.79 -6.62
C THR A 28 5.47 -14.28 -6.90
N TYR A 29 5.63 -15.08 -5.85
CA TYR A 29 5.93 -16.50 -5.95
C TYR A 29 4.68 -17.35 -5.80
N SER A 30 4.78 -18.57 -6.31
CA SER A 30 3.72 -19.57 -6.26
C SER A 30 4.19 -20.82 -5.51
N LEU A 31 3.27 -21.40 -4.76
CA LEU A 31 3.40 -22.72 -4.15
C LEU A 31 2.20 -23.54 -4.61
N PHE A 32 2.44 -24.62 -5.36
CA PHE A 32 1.39 -25.46 -5.94
C PHE A 32 0.35 -24.69 -6.79
N GLY A 33 0.79 -23.68 -7.54
CA GLY A 33 -0.10 -22.85 -8.37
C GLY A 33 -0.91 -21.79 -7.61
N ILE A 34 -0.74 -21.69 -6.28
CA ILE A 34 -1.37 -20.68 -5.42
C ILE A 34 -0.31 -19.66 -5.02
N ARG A 35 -0.67 -18.38 -4.84
CA ARG A 35 0.29 -17.36 -4.38
C ARG A 35 0.88 -17.77 -3.03
N MET A 36 2.20 -17.74 -2.92
CA MET A 36 2.91 -18.20 -1.72
C MET A 36 2.54 -17.39 -0.48
N ALA A 37 2.32 -16.08 -0.63
CA ALA A 37 1.82 -15.23 0.46
C ALA A 37 0.47 -15.72 1.00
N ASP A 38 -0.46 -16.07 0.12
CA ASP A 38 -1.80 -16.58 0.48
C ASP A 38 -1.68 -17.94 1.19
N VAL A 39 -0.80 -18.85 0.74
CA VAL A 39 -0.62 -20.12 1.47
C VAL A 39 -0.11 -19.86 2.90
N MET A 40 0.88 -18.99 3.04
CA MET A 40 1.48 -18.70 4.34
C MET A 40 0.53 -17.92 5.27
N ASP A 41 -0.27 -17.01 4.75
CA ASP A 41 -1.23 -16.25 5.55
C ASP A 41 -2.42 -17.09 6.01
N TYR A 42 -2.97 -17.98 5.18
CA TYR A 42 -4.05 -18.88 5.56
C TYR A 42 -3.60 -19.84 6.66
N LEU A 43 -2.38 -20.38 6.54
CA LEU A 43 -1.79 -21.23 7.58
C LEU A 43 -1.61 -20.45 8.89
N LEU A 44 -1.14 -19.21 8.83
CA LEU A 44 -0.91 -18.40 10.02
C LEU A 44 -2.23 -17.97 10.68
N ILE A 45 -3.24 -17.59 9.89
CA ILE A 45 -4.60 -17.32 10.34
C ILE A 45 -5.20 -18.56 11.01
N PHE A 46 -5.03 -19.74 10.42
CA PHE A 46 -5.52 -20.99 11.01
C PHE A 46 -4.87 -21.26 12.38
N VAL A 47 -3.55 -21.14 12.48
CA VAL A 47 -2.82 -21.28 13.76
C VAL A 47 -3.27 -20.23 14.77
N TYR A 48 -3.49 -18.99 14.33
CA TYR A 48 -4.01 -17.89 15.14
C TYR A 48 -5.41 -18.23 15.69
N LEU A 49 -6.33 -18.70 14.86
CA LEU A 49 -7.68 -19.06 15.25
C LEU A 49 -7.71 -20.19 16.29
N ILE A 50 -6.87 -21.21 16.13
CA ILE A 50 -6.76 -22.31 17.11
C ILE A 50 -6.25 -21.79 18.47
N LYS A 51 -5.24 -20.91 18.45
CA LYS A 51 -4.57 -20.48 19.68
C LYS A 51 -5.27 -19.34 20.40
N CYS A 52 -5.98 -18.47 19.67
CA CYS A 52 -6.45 -17.19 20.18
C CYS A 52 -7.95 -16.97 19.98
N GLY A 53 -8.59 -17.74 19.10
CA GLY A 53 -9.99 -17.54 18.74
C GLY A 53 -10.23 -16.23 17.99
N ILE A 54 -11.50 -15.85 17.87
CA ILE A 54 -11.92 -14.61 17.21
C ILE A 54 -12.28 -13.58 18.29
N ASN A 55 -11.54 -12.48 18.35
CA ASN A 55 -11.85 -11.35 19.23
C ASN A 55 -11.99 -10.05 18.42
N PRO A 56 -13.22 -9.69 17.99
CA PRO A 56 -13.46 -8.47 17.20
C PRO A 56 -13.02 -7.18 17.89
N LYS A 57 -12.94 -7.15 19.22
CA LYS A 57 -12.58 -5.94 20.00
C LYS A 57 -11.14 -5.47 19.76
N VAL A 58 -10.29 -6.36 19.25
CA VAL A 58 -8.90 -6.04 18.91
C VAL A 58 -8.82 -5.05 17.74
N LEU A 59 -9.80 -5.06 16.84
CA LEU A 59 -9.88 -4.09 15.76
C LEU A 59 -10.51 -2.78 16.24
N PRO A 60 -10.06 -1.62 15.72
CA PRO A 60 -10.74 -0.36 15.95
C PRO A 60 -12.22 -0.43 15.56
N ARG A 61 -13.10 0.02 16.45
CA ARG A 61 -14.57 -0.07 16.28
C ARG A 61 -15.06 0.44 14.93
N LYS A 62 -14.54 1.57 14.44
CA LYS A 62 -14.92 2.14 13.13
C LYS A 62 -14.40 1.32 11.94
N LEU A 63 -13.26 0.65 12.09
CA LEU A 63 -12.77 -0.30 11.09
C LEU A 63 -13.61 -1.58 11.06
N ASN A 64 -14.09 -2.05 12.22
CA ASN A 64 -15.06 -3.14 12.28
C ASN A 64 -16.36 -2.78 11.54
N TYR A 65 -16.90 -1.57 11.74
CA TYR A 65 -18.08 -1.12 11.01
C TYR A 65 -17.87 -1.13 9.50
N TYR A 66 -16.67 -0.74 9.06
CA TYR A 66 -16.31 -0.79 7.65
C TYR A 66 -16.33 -2.23 7.10
N PHE A 67 -15.71 -3.20 7.81
CA PHE A 67 -15.78 -4.62 7.41
C PHE A 67 -17.19 -5.19 7.44
N VAL A 68 -17.99 -4.88 8.46
CA VAL A 68 -19.40 -5.30 8.53
C VAL A 68 -20.18 -4.75 7.34
N PHE A 69 -19.94 -3.50 6.97
CA PHE A 69 -20.60 -2.91 5.80
C PHE A 69 -20.18 -3.57 4.48
N TRP A 70 -18.91 -3.97 4.34
CA TRP A 70 -18.46 -4.78 3.19
C TRP A 70 -19.23 -6.10 3.07
N VAL A 71 -19.44 -6.81 4.19
CA VAL A 71 -20.24 -8.04 4.21
C VAL A 71 -21.70 -7.76 3.81
N ILE A 72 -22.31 -6.70 4.37
CA ILE A 72 -23.67 -6.28 4.01
C ILE A 72 -23.78 -5.99 2.52
N SER A 73 -22.81 -5.25 1.96
CA SER A 73 -22.74 -4.92 0.53
C SER A 73 -22.69 -6.15 -0.36
N VAL A 74 -21.89 -7.18 0.00
CA VAL A 74 -21.88 -8.46 -0.74
C VAL A 74 -23.22 -9.18 -0.63
N VAL A 75 -23.76 -9.34 0.58
CA VAL A 75 -25.01 -10.07 0.79
C VAL A 75 -26.16 -9.40 0.02
N PHE A 76 -26.22 -8.06 0.05
CA PHE A 76 -27.21 -7.30 -0.68
C PHE A 76 -27.06 -7.45 -2.20
N SER A 77 -25.84 -7.29 -2.73
CA SER A 77 -25.57 -7.47 -4.17
C SER A 77 -25.88 -8.90 -4.63
N SER A 78 -25.64 -9.88 -3.75
CA SER A 78 -25.88 -11.31 -4.03
C SER A 78 -27.35 -11.69 -4.06
N ALA A 79 -28.25 -10.87 -3.49
CA ALA A 79 -29.68 -11.17 -3.48
C ALA A 79 -30.27 -11.27 -4.90
N TRP A 80 -29.64 -10.64 -5.89
CA TRP A 80 -30.03 -10.70 -7.30
C TRP A 80 -29.30 -11.78 -8.12
N SER A 81 -28.11 -12.20 -7.70
CA SER A 81 -27.27 -13.14 -8.46
C SER A 81 -27.21 -14.56 -7.85
N GLY A 82 -27.84 -14.80 -6.70
CA GLY A 82 -27.83 -16.10 -6.02
C GLY A 82 -26.46 -16.46 -5.43
N LEU A 83 -26.18 -17.77 -5.24
CA LEU A 83 -24.97 -18.25 -4.55
C LEU A 83 -23.64 -17.79 -5.20
N SER A 84 -23.62 -17.60 -6.52
CA SER A 84 -22.42 -17.10 -7.23
C SER A 84 -22.05 -15.67 -6.83
N GLY A 85 -23.04 -14.88 -6.38
CA GLY A 85 -22.83 -13.54 -5.85
C GLY A 85 -22.01 -13.51 -4.57
N LEU A 86 -22.01 -14.59 -3.79
CA LEU A 86 -21.31 -14.66 -2.51
C LEU A 86 -19.80 -14.90 -2.65
N ARG A 87 -19.29 -15.11 -3.88
CA ARG A 87 -17.84 -15.36 -4.11
C ARG A 87 -16.92 -14.31 -3.45
N PRO A 88 -17.21 -12.99 -3.49
CA PRO A 88 -16.37 -11.97 -2.84
C PRO A 88 -16.35 -12.07 -1.30
N LEU A 89 -17.33 -12.74 -0.69
CA LEU A 89 -17.41 -12.90 0.76
C LEU A 89 -16.16 -13.60 1.31
N MET A 90 -15.62 -14.59 0.61
CA MET A 90 -14.42 -15.31 1.04
C MET A 90 -13.21 -14.39 1.13
N GLY A 91 -13.05 -13.46 0.18
CA GLY A 91 -11.98 -12.46 0.20
C GLY A 91 -12.13 -11.45 1.33
N ILE A 92 -13.36 -11.02 1.62
CA ILE A 92 -13.65 -10.08 2.73
C ILE A 92 -13.43 -10.75 4.08
N VAL A 93 -13.93 -11.98 4.26
CA VAL A 93 -13.73 -12.75 5.49
C VAL A 93 -12.26 -13.03 5.72
N HIS A 94 -11.52 -13.43 4.68
CA HIS A 94 -10.07 -13.57 4.75
C HIS A 94 -9.42 -12.25 5.19
N SER A 95 -9.74 -11.13 4.54
CA SER A 95 -9.16 -9.82 4.86
C SER A 95 -9.46 -9.41 6.30
N TYR A 96 -10.68 -9.65 6.78
CA TYR A 96 -11.08 -9.39 8.15
C TYR A 96 -10.25 -10.22 9.15
N LEU A 97 -10.09 -11.52 8.90
CA LEU A 97 -9.28 -12.41 9.75
C LEU A 97 -7.80 -12.05 9.72
N PHE A 98 -7.26 -11.69 8.56
CA PHE A 98 -5.90 -11.19 8.41
C PHE A 98 -5.68 -9.94 9.25
N TYR A 99 -6.59 -8.96 9.16
CA TYR A 99 -6.54 -7.75 9.97
C TYR A 99 -6.66 -8.06 11.46
N LEU A 100 -7.59 -8.92 11.88
CA LEU A 100 -7.70 -9.35 13.29
C LEU A 100 -6.38 -9.91 13.83
N MET A 101 -5.76 -10.84 13.09
CA MET A 101 -4.47 -11.43 13.45
C MET A 101 -3.38 -10.37 13.54
N LEU A 102 -3.31 -9.45 12.58
CA LEU A 102 -2.33 -8.36 12.61
C LEU A 102 -2.52 -7.47 13.83
N PHE A 103 -3.74 -7.02 14.11
CA PHE A 103 -4.00 -6.12 15.24
C PHE A 103 -3.80 -6.80 16.61
N ASP A 104 -4.00 -8.13 16.70
CA ASP A 104 -3.81 -8.87 17.96
C ASP A 104 -2.34 -9.21 18.22
N LYS A 105 -1.62 -9.65 17.19
CA LYS A 105 -0.29 -10.27 17.34
C LYS A 105 0.87 -9.41 16.85
N SER A 106 0.60 -8.39 16.03
CA SER A 106 1.66 -7.42 15.74
C SER A 106 1.99 -6.65 17.01
N ASN A 107 3.27 -6.55 17.33
CA ASN A 107 3.77 -5.70 18.39
C ASN A 107 4.57 -4.55 17.79
N LYS A 108 4.35 -3.32 18.26
CA LYS A 108 5.01 -2.11 17.74
C LYS A 108 6.53 -2.22 17.72
N GLU A 109 7.15 -2.59 18.84
CA GLU A 109 8.61 -2.64 18.96
C GLU A 109 9.21 -3.73 18.06
N LEU A 110 8.58 -4.91 18.06
CA LEU A 110 9.00 -6.04 17.24
C LEU A 110 8.85 -5.73 15.73
N LEU A 111 7.69 -5.18 15.33
CA LEU A 111 7.41 -4.80 13.96
C LEU A 111 8.41 -3.74 13.49
N LEU A 112 8.65 -2.67 14.25
CA LEU A 112 9.60 -1.63 13.86
C LEU A 112 11.04 -2.14 13.79
N LYS A 113 11.44 -3.06 14.68
CA LYS A 113 12.75 -3.73 14.62
C LYS A 113 12.91 -4.50 13.31
N TYR A 114 11.94 -5.35 12.96
CA TYR A 114 12.00 -6.12 11.71
C TYR A 114 11.82 -5.26 10.48
N TYR A 115 10.99 -4.24 10.52
CA TYR A 115 10.75 -3.35 9.39
C TYR A 115 12.03 -2.61 9.00
N ARG A 116 12.79 -2.11 9.97
CA ARG A 116 14.11 -1.53 9.70
C ARG A 116 15.07 -2.58 9.12
N LEU A 117 15.18 -3.75 9.75
CA LEU A 117 16.11 -4.79 9.31
C LEU A 117 15.81 -5.24 7.86
N ILE A 118 14.57 -5.66 7.61
CA ILE A 118 14.11 -6.17 6.32
C ILE A 118 14.09 -5.04 5.29
N GLY A 119 13.61 -3.86 5.66
CA GLY A 119 13.49 -2.74 4.74
C GLY A 119 14.83 -2.19 4.28
N PHE A 120 15.82 -2.07 5.17
CA PHE A 120 17.17 -1.73 4.74
C PHE A 120 17.83 -2.87 3.95
N GLY A 121 17.50 -4.13 4.23
CA GLY A 121 17.87 -5.25 3.35
C GLY A 121 17.36 -5.07 1.91
N PHE A 122 16.09 -4.71 1.74
CA PHE A 122 15.51 -4.43 0.43
C PHE A 122 16.12 -3.19 -0.24
N ILE A 123 16.43 -2.14 0.52
CA ILE A 123 17.10 -0.94 -0.02
C ILE A 123 18.53 -1.28 -0.49
N CYS A 124 19.29 -2.04 0.29
CA CYS A 124 20.63 -2.49 -0.11
C CYS A 124 20.56 -3.30 -1.42
N PHE A 125 19.60 -4.23 -1.53
CA PHE A 125 19.40 -5.01 -2.75
C PHE A 125 18.97 -4.13 -3.94
N PHE A 126 18.12 -3.12 -3.72
CA PHE A 126 17.76 -2.15 -4.74
C PHE A 126 18.98 -1.39 -5.29
N PHE A 127 19.86 -0.90 -4.40
CA PHE A 127 21.08 -0.23 -4.83
C PHE A 127 22.05 -1.17 -5.55
N LEU A 128 22.08 -2.46 -5.18
CA LEU A 128 22.83 -3.47 -5.93
C LEU A 128 22.28 -3.66 -7.35
N GLN A 129 20.95 -3.67 -7.53
CA GLN A 129 20.33 -3.71 -8.86
C GLN A 129 20.71 -2.48 -9.71
N GLU A 130 20.64 -1.28 -9.12
CA GLU A 130 21.03 -0.06 -9.83
C GLU A 130 22.54 -0.06 -10.16
N PHE A 131 23.39 -0.48 -9.22
CA PHE A 131 24.83 -0.57 -9.45
C PHE A 131 25.17 -1.54 -10.59
N THR A 132 24.58 -2.73 -10.59
CA THR A 132 24.80 -3.73 -11.65
C THR A 132 24.31 -3.22 -13.01
N PHE A 133 23.17 -2.53 -13.06
CA PHE A 133 22.72 -1.90 -14.30
C PHE A 133 23.73 -0.90 -14.87
N TYR A 134 24.26 -0.01 -14.04
CA TYR A 134 25.20 1.02 -14.49
C TYR A 134 26.60 0.49 -14.82
N THR A 135 26.98 -0.67 -14.29
CA THR A 135 28.33 -1.24 -14.49
C THR A 135 28.36 -2.35 -15.55
N ILE A 136 27.32 -3.18 -15.60
CA ILE A 136 27.23 -4.38 -16.45
C ILE A 136 26.21 -4.19 -17.59
N GLY A 137 25.33 -3.19 -17.48
CA GLY A 137 24.22 -2.98 -18.44
C GLY A 137 22.98 -3.84 -18.14
N THR A 138 23.04 -4.72 -17.14
CA THR A 138 21.91 -5.57 -16.72
C THR A 138 21.74 -5.55 -15.21
N ARG A 139 20.48 -5.67 -14.74
CA ARG A 139 20.16 -5.78 -13.32
C ARG A 139 20.23 -7.23 -12.86
N ILE A 140 20.59 -7.46 -11.61
CA ILE A 140 20.25 -8.74 -10.96
C ILE A 140 18.73 -8.84 -10.87
N SER A 141 18.15 -9.96 -11.34
CA SER A 141 16.69 -10.10 -11.45
C SER A 141 15.99 -9.85 -10.12
N GLY A 142 16.54 -10.31 -8.98
CA GLY A 142 15.89 -10.22 -7.68
C GLY A 142 14.75 -11.22 -7.50
N LEU A 143 14.69 -12.25 -8.35
CA LEU A 143 13.88 -13.44 -8.10
C LEU A 143 14.70 -14.46 -7.30
N ILE A 144 14.03 -15.14 -6.37
CA ILE A 144 14.64 -16.24 -5.60
C ILE A 144 14.75 -17.46 -6.53
N PRO A 145 15.95 -17.97 -6.81
CA PRO A 145 16.12 -19.14 -7.67
C PRO A 145 15.38 -20.36 -7.12
N GLY A 146 14.77 -21.15 -8.02
CA GLY A 146 14.07 -22.39 -7.66
C GLY A 146 12.62 -22.21 -7.19
N LEU A 147 12.14 -20.97 -7.01
CA LEU A 147 10.73 -20.71 -6.73
C LEU A 147 9.96 -20.44 -8.02
N ALA A 148 8.81 -21.11 -8.17
CA ALA A 148 7.87 -20.83 -9.25
C ALA A 148 7.23 -19.45 -9.05
N VAL A 149 6.89 -18.78 -10.16
CA VAL A 149 6.31 -17.44 -10.18
C VAL A 149 4.88 -17.53 -10.73
N LEU A 150 3.97 -16.74 -10.18
CA LEU A 150 2.67 -16.47 -10.80
C LEU A 150 2.78 -15.17 -11.58
N SER A 151 2.92 -15.29 -12.90
CA SER A 151 3.05 -14.17 -13.82
C SER A 151 2.43 -14.52 -15.17
N ASP A 152 2.17 -13.50 -15.99
CA ASP A 152 1.68 -13.67 -17.35
C ASP A 152 2.75 -14.21 -18.33
N PHE A 153 3.99 -14.38 -17.87
CA PHE A 153 5.09 -14.98 -18.62
C PHE A 153 5.02 -16.51 -18.62
N GLU A 154 5.50 -17.14 -19.69
CA GLU A 154 5.45 -18.60 -19.85
C GLU A 154 6.36 -19.33 -18.86
N SER A 155 7.41 -18.66 -18.37
CA SER A 155 8.35 -19.25 -17.42
C SER A 155 8.96 -18.25 -16.43
N ALA A 156 9.40 -18.75 -15.27
CA ALA A 156 10.14 -17.95 -14.29
C ALA A 156 11.47 -17.42 -14.85
N SER A 157 12.09 -18.11 -15.81
CA SER A 157 13.30 -17.64 -16.50
C SER A 157 13.02 -16.48 -17.44
N GLU A 158 11.92 -16.52 -18.17
CA GLU A 158 11.48 -15.40 -19.02
C GLU A 158 11.17 -14.17 -18.16
N PHE A 159 10.43 -14.37 -17.07
CA PHE A 159 10.17 -13.27 -16.13
C PHE A 159 11.46 -12.72 -15.51
N ALA A 160 12.43 -13.58 -15.19
CA ALA A 160 13.74 -13.15 -14.69
C ALA A 160 14.44 -12.27 -15.72
N GLN A 161 14.50 -12.70 -16.99
CA GLN A 161 15.11 -11.92 -18.08
C GLN A 161 14.42 -10.58 -18.25
N PHE A 162 13.09 -10.56 -18.31
CA PHE A 162 12.31 -9.32 -18.36
C PHE A 162 12.72 -8.35 -17.23
N ARG A 163 12.87 -8.84 -15.99
CA ARG A 163 13.30 -8.03 -14.85
C ARG A 163 14.75 -7.54 -14.93
N MET A 164 15.63 -8.25 -15.63
CA MET A 164 17.03 -7.83 -15.80
C MET A 164 17.14 -6.61 -16.74
N TYR A 165 16.23 -6.51 -17.72
CA TYR A 165 16.28 -5.48 -18.77
C TYR A 165 15.24 -4.38 -18.62
N ILE A 166 14.18 -4.55 -17.81
CA ILE A 166 13.21 -3.49 -17.56
C ILE A 166 13.92 -2.25 -17.00
N GLY A 167 13.54 -1.07 -17.50
CA GLY A 167 14.23 0.21 -17.21
C GLY A 167 14.17 0.71 -15.76
N ARG A 168 13.66 -0.08 -14.80
CA ARG A 168 13.44 0.32 -13.41
C ARG A 168 13.66 -0.83 -12.44
N SER A 169 14.44 -0.58 -11.39
CA SER A 169 14.62 -1.55 -10.30
C SER A 169 13.42 -1.59 -9.35
N SER A 170 13.17 -2.75 -8.76
CA SER A 170 12.06 -3.00 -7.82
C SER A 170 12.48 -3.74 -6.55
N SER A 171 13.79 -3.86 -6.29
CA SER A 171 14.33 -4.73 -5.25
C SER A 171 13.84 -6.18 -5.44
N LEU A 172 13.34 -6.84 -4.39
CA LEU A 172 12.73 -8.16 -4.46
C LEU A 172 11.22 -8.14 -4.77
N PHE A 173 10.64 -6.96 -5.01
CA PHE A 173 9.21 -6.83 -5.30
C PHE A 173 8.93 -7.06 -6.79
N SER A 174 7.72 -7.54 -7.10
CA SER A 174 7.25 -7.72 -8.47
C SER A 174 7.23 -6.41 -9.28
N GLU A 175 6.98 -5.28 -8.63
CA GLU A 175 6.93 -3.96 -9.28
C GLU A 175 7.59 -2.86 -8.43
N PRO A 176 8.13 -1.79 -9.06
CA PRO A 176 8.61 -0.61 -8.34
C PRO A 176 7.55 0.06 -7.47
N ALA A 177 6.27 -0.01 -7.86
CA ALA A 177 5.16 0.53 -7.10
C ALA A 177 4.99 -0.14 -5.73
N HIS A 178 5.15 -1.46 -5.67
CA HIS A 178 5.06 -2.24 -4.43
C HIS A 178 6.23 -1.95 -3.48
N PHE A 179 7.46 -1.84 -4.03
CA PHE A 179 8.64 -1.44 -3.24
C PHE A 179 8.44 -0.07 -2.60
N VAL A 180 7.92 0.89 -3.37
CA VAL A 180 7.66 2.25 -2.89
C VAL A 180 6.56 2.29 -1.84
N GLN A 181 5.46 1.57 -2.06
CA GLN A 181 4.38 1.43 -1.08
C GLN A 181 4.88 0.85 0.25
N PHE A 182 5.88 -0.04 0.21
CA PHE A 182 6.57 -0.57 1.38
C PHE A 182 7.54 0.44 2.02
N LEU A 183 8.21 1.31 1.25
CA LEU A 183 9.16 2.28 1.79
C LEU A 183 8.52 3.52 2.42
N LEU A 184 7.34 3.95 1.94
CA LEU A 184 6.69 5.17 2.41
C LEU A 184 6.32 5.15 3.90
N PRO A 185 5.73 4.06 4.47
CA PRO A 185 5.52 3.97 5.91
C PRO A 185 6.83 3.96 6.70
N LEU A 186 7.88 3.29 6.19
CA LEU A 186 9.20 3.28 6.82
C LEU A 186 9.81 4.69 6.86
N LEU A 187 9.68 5.47 5.77
CA LEU A 187 10.10 6.86 5.75
C LEU A 187 9.38 7.69 6.81
N ALA A 188 8.05 7.54 6.93
CA ALA A 188 7.28 8.24 7.95
C ALA A 188 7.77 7.87 9.37
N VAL A 189 8.04 6.59 9.62
CA VAL A 189 8.63 6.12 10.90
C VAL A 189 9.97 6.81 11.17
N GLU A 190 10.88 6.87 10.19
CA GLU A 190 12.21 7.47 10.38
C GLU A 190 12.17 9.00 10.54
N LEU A 191 11.21 9.69 9.89
CA LEU A 191 11.07 11.15 9.99
C LEU A 191 10.33 11.60 11.25
N PHE A 192 9.34 10.84 11.71
CA PHE A 192 8.42 11.29 12.76
C PHE A 192 8.43 10.45 14.03
N GLY A 193 8.87 9.19 13.97
CA GLY A 193 8.80 8.23 15.08
C GLY A 193 10.14 7.77 15.64
N ALA A 194 11.25 8.10 14.98
CA ALA A 194 12.60 7.76 15.43
C ALA A 194 13.25 8.95 16.15
N GLU A 195 13.90 8.68 17.28
CA GLU A 195 14.57 9.68 18.11
C GLU A 195 16.10 9.52 18.13
N ASP A 196 16.63 8.42 17.56
CA ASP A 196 18.06 8.17 17.54
C ASP A 196 18.78 8.99 16.47
N LYS A 197 20.03 9.38 16.73
CA LYS A 197 20.83 10.29 15.88
C LYS A 197 20.95 9.87 14.40
N LYS A 198 20.77 8.58 14.07
CA LYS A 198 20.93 8.07 12.70
C LYS A 198 19.65 8.17 11.86
N HIS A 199 18.53 8.59 12.45
CA HIS A 199 17.23 8.63 11.78
C HIS A 199 17.22 9.50 10.51
N ASN A 200 17.90 10.66 10.51
CA ASN A 200 17.98 11.54 9.34
C ASN A 200 18.74 10.90 8.17
N ILE A 201 19.83 10.17 8.45
CA ILE A 201 20.60 9.47 7.42
C ILE A 201 19.75 8.35 6.83
N ARG A 202 19.05 7.59 7.68
CA ARG A 202 18.12 6.54 7.24
C ARG A 202 17.00 7.11 6.36
N ALA A 203 16.39 8.22 6.76
CA ALA A 203 15.37 8.90 5.97
C ALA A 203 15.92 9.37 4.61
N LEU A 204 17.12 9.95 4.57
CA LEU A 204 17.76 10.37 3.31
C LEU A 204 17.99 9.19 2.36
N ILE A 205 18.52 8.07 2.88
CA ILE A 205 18.71 6.84 2.09
C ILE A 205 17.39 6.35 1.50
N ILE A 206 16.31 6.37 2.28
CA ILE A 206 14.97 5.98 1.82
C ILE A 206 14.47 6.94 0.73
N VAL A 207 14.62 8.26 0.90
CA VAL A 207 14.23 9.26 -0.10
C VAL A 207 14.98 9.04 -1.41
N VAL A 208 16.30 8.78 -1.36
CA VAL A 208 17.08 8.49 -2.57
C VAL A 208 16.58 7.23 -3.27
N ALA A 209 16.31 6.14 -2.54
CA ALA A 209 15.73 4.93 -3.11
C ALA A 209 14.35 5.18 -3.74
N LEU A 210 13.49 5.97 -3.09
CA LEU A 210 12.18 6.36 -3.62
C LEU A 210 12.29 7.15 -4.92
N LEU A 211 13.19 8.13 -5.01
CA LEU A 211 13.41 8.92 -6.23
C LEU A 211 13.97 8.04 -7.37
N LEU A 212 14.96 7.21 -7.08
CA LEU A 212 15.57 6.32 -8.08
C LEU A 212 14.62 5.23 -8.58
N SER A 213 13.59 4.86 -7.81
CA SER A 213 12.59 3.87 -8.23
C SER A 213 11.74 4.31 -9.43
N GLN A 214 11.72 5.62 -9.74
CA GLN A 214 10.91 6.21 -10.81
C GLN A 214 9.42 5.78 -10.76
N SER A 215 8.86 5.64 -9.58
CA SER A 215 7.45 5.27 -9.38
C SER A 215 6.58 6.51 -9.18
N GLY A 216 5.39 6.55 -9.80
CA GLY A 216 4.41 7.60 -9.54
C GLY A 216 4.01 7.64 -8.05
N ASN A 217 3.86 6.46 -7.44
CA ASN A 217 3.55 6.33 -6.01
C ASN A 217 4.56 7.04 -5.11
N ALA A 218 5.84 7.13 -5.53
CA ALA A 218 6.88 7.77 -4.75
C ALA A 218 6.66 9.27 -4.72
N VAL A 219 6.29 9.87 -5.87
CA VAL A 219 6.02 11.30 -5.98
C VAL A 219 4.83 11.69 -5.10
N PHE A 220 3.70 11.00 -5.23
CA PHE A 220 2.50 11.30 -4.43
C PHE A 220 2.72 11.05 -2.93
N GLY A 221 3.39 9.95 -2.58
CA GLY A 221 3.69 9.62 -1.18
C GLY A 221 4.67 10.60 -0.53
N LEU A 222 5.75 10.98 -1.24
CA LEU A 222 6.72 11.97 -0.76
C LEU A 222 6.07 13.34 -0.59
N ALA A 223 5.22 13.77 -1.53
CA ALA A 223 4.48 15.01 -1.41
C ALA A 223 3.57 15.01 -0.17
N ALA A 224 2.84 13.92 0.08
CA ALA A 224 1.99 13.77 1.25
C ALA A 224 2.78 13.84 2.57
N ILE A 225 3.92 13.15 2.65
CA ILE A 225 4.83 13.17 3.81
C ILE A 225 5.43 14.57 4.01
N ALA A 226 5.86 15.23 2.93
CA ALA A 226 6.44 16.57 2.97
C ALA A 226 5.44 17.62 3.48
N VAL A 227 4.17 17.57 3.05
CA VAL A 227 3.12 18.46 3.57
C VAL A 227 2.99 18.31 5.09
N VAL A 228 2.93 17.09 5.61
CA VAL A 228 2.84 16.86 7.06
C VAL A 228 4.11 17.30 7.79
N TYR A 229 5.29 17.11 7.19
CA TYR A 229 6.56 17.58 7.74
C TYR A 229 6.60 19.10 7.89
N VAL A 230 6.18 19.82 6.84
CA VAL A 230 6.08 21.28 6.84
C VAL A 230 5.08 21.76 7.90
N VAL A 231 3.89 21.17 7.96
CA VAL A 231 2.87 21.49 8.97
C VAL A 231 3.41 21.26 10.38
N LYS A 232 4.08 20.12 10.65
CA LYS A 232 4.73 19.85 11.94
C LYS A 232 5.69 20.98 12.29
N ARG A 233 6.58 21.33 11.36
CA ARG A 233 7.63 22.32 11.60
C ARG A 233 7.07 23.70 11.96
N PHE A 234 6.04 24.15 11.25
CA PHE A 234 5.34 25.41 11.55
C PHE A 234 4.55 25.36 12.88
N SER A 235 4.01 24.19 13.24
CA SER A 235 3.25 24.03 14.48
C SER A 235 4.10 24.02 15.75
N GLU A 236 5.30 23.41 15.69
CA GLU A 236 6.16 23.20 16.86
C GLU A 236 7.11 24.38 17.11
N LYS A 237 7.53 25.10 16.06
CA LYS A 237 8.52 26.17 16.16
C LYS A 237 8.15 27.36 15.28
N LYS A 238 7.56 28.38 15.88
CA LYS A 238 7.16 29.64 15.21
C LYS A 238 8.27 30.70 15.18
N SER A 239 9.54 30.30 15.11
CA SER A 239 10.65 31.26 15.01
C SER A 239 10.94 31.61 13.54
N PHE A 240 11.32 32.85 13.27
CA PHE A 240 11.73 33.30 11.94
C PHE A 240 12.82 32.40 11.34
N ALA A 241 13.80 31.99 12.14
CA ALA A 241 14.85 31.05 11.72
C ALA A 241 14.28 29.69 11.28
N THR A 242 13.24 29.19 11.94
CA THR A 242 12.58 27.94 11.54
C THR A 242 11.84 28.11 10.22
N ILE A 243 11.16 29.23 10.04
CA ILE A 243 10.46 29.56 8.79
C ILE A 243 11.46 29.68 7.65
N ALA A 244 12.55 30.44 7.84
CA ALA A 244 13.62 30.61 6.86
C ALA A 244 14.25 29.29 6.45
N VAL A 245 14.63 28.43 7.41
CA VAL A 245 15.18 27.09 7.11
C VAL A 245 14.16 26.23 6.35
N THR A 246 12.88 26.30 6.69
CA THR A 246 11.84 25.53 5.99
C THR A 246 11.68 26.02 4.55
N ILE A 247 11.70 27.33 4.31
CA ILE A 247 11.67 27.93 2.97
C ILE A 247 12.89 27.50 2.17
N VAL A 248 14.09 27.51 2.76
CA VAL A 248 15.32 27.06 2.09
C VAL A 248 15.24 25.57 1.72
N ILE A 249 14.73 24.72 2.61
CA ILE A 249 14.52 23.29 2.32
C ILE A 249 13.51 23.12 1.17
N LEU A 250 12.40 23.86 1.19
CA LEU A 250 11.39 23.79 0.14
C LEU A 250 11.93 24.30 -1.20
N ALA A 251 12.65 25.42 -1.20
CA ALA A 251 13.31 25.96 -2.39
C ALA A 251 14.35 24.98 -2.93
N GLY A 252 15.16 24.37 -2.07
CA GLY A 252 16.11 23.32 -2.44
C GLY A 252 15.43 22.07 -2.99
N ALA A 253 14.30 21.65 -2.40
CA ALA A 253 13.50 20.53 -2.91
C ALA A 253 12.87 20.84 -4.28
N VAL A 254 12.39 22.06 -4.49
CA VAL A 254 11.86 22.52 -5.79
C VAL A 254 12.99 22.57 -6.83
N ALA A 255 14.12 23.20 -6.50
CA ALA A 255 15.28 23.27 -7.40
C ALA A 255 15.84 21.87 -7.72
N GLY A 256 15.99 21.02 -6.70
CA GLY A 256 16.38 19.62 -6.88
C GLY A 256 15.36 18.82 -7.68
N GLY A 257 14.07 19.10 -7.51
CA GLY A 257 12.99 18.55 -8.33
C GLY A 257 13.11 18.96 -9.79
N ILE A 258 13.28 20.26 -10.08
CA ILE A 258 13.49 20.79 -11.44
C ILE A 258 14.74 20.14 -12.07
N TYR A 259 15.84 20.06 -11.34
CA TYR A 259 17.05 19.39 -11.79
C TYR A 259 16.79 17.90 -12.07
N TYR A 260 16.13 17.19 -11.16
CA TYR A 260 15.76 15.79 -11.36
C TYR A 260 14.92 15.60 -12.62
N LEU A 261 13.94 16.46 -12.87
CA LEU A 261 13.11 16.44 -14.08
C LEU A 261 13.91 16.68 -15.37
N SER A 262 15.08 17.31 -15.30
CA SER A 262 15.99 17.44 -16.45
C SER A 262 16.80 16.18 -16.75
N THR A 263 16.94 15.28 -15.78
CA THR A 263 17.65 13.99 -15.96
C THR A 263 16.81 13.02 -16.80
N GLU A 264 17.45 12.04 -17.43
CA GLU A 264 16.78 10.96 -18.16
C GLU A 264 15.73 10.24 -17.30
N LYS A 265 16.06 9.96 -16.04
CA LYS A 265 15.14 9.32 -15.08
C LYS A 265 13.92 10.18 -14.76
N GLY A 266 14.09 11.50 -14.69
CA GLY A 266 12.99 12.44 -14.46
C GLY A 266 12.12 12.65 -15.69
N LYS A 267 12.72 12.73 -16.88
CA LYS A 267 12.00 12.82 -18.16
C LYS A 267 11.13 11.58 -18.38
N ALA A 268 11.66 10.37 -18.15
CA ALA A 268 10.89 9.12 -18.21
C ALA A 268 9.70 9.05 -17.22
N LEU A 269 9.65 9.94 -16.22
CA LEU A 269 8.50 10.11 -15.34
C LEU A 269 7.51 11.16 -15.87
N ILE A 270 8.00 12.21 -16.53
CA ILE A 270 7.17 13.23 -17.21
C ILE A 270 6.49 12.66 -18.45
N ASP A 271 7.17 11.83 -19.24
CA ASP A 271 6.62 11.24 -20.46
C ASP A 271 5.40 10.33 -20.17
N ARG A 272 5.16 10.01 -18.89
CA ARG A 272 3.94 9.34 -18.42
C ARG A 272 2.78 10.30 -18.13
N LYS A 273 2.94 11.61 -18.27
CA LYS A 273 1.80 12.54 -18.26
C LYS A 273 0.96 12.37 -19.52
N ASP A 274 1.63 12.10 -20.63
CA ASP A 274 0.97 11.76 -21.89
C ASP A 274 0.24 10.40 -21.76
N GLN A 275 0.51 9.65 -20.69
CA GLN A 275 -0.25 8.46 -20.24
C GLN A 275 -1.59 8.73 -19.56
N LEU A 276 -2.06 9.98 -19.52
CA LEU A 276 -3.32 10.37 -18.89
C LEU A 276 -4.43 10.75 -19.88
N SER A 277 -4.13 10.85 -21.19
CA SER A 277 -5.12 11.20 -22.22
C SER A 277 -5.87 9.97 -22.76
N LEU A 278 -7.13 10.20 -23.15
CA LEU A 278 -7.98 9.21 -23.83
C LEU A 278 -7.71 9.11 -25.34
N THR A 279 -7.06 10.13 -25.93
CA THR A 279 -7.01 10.35 -27.38
C THR A 279 -5.99 9.47 -28.12
N ASP A 280 -5.09 8.80 -27.42
CA ASP A 280 -4.05 7.95 -28.00
C ASP A 280 -4.35 6.46 -27.72
N TYR A 281 -5.20 5.89 -28.55
CA TYR A 281 -5.83 4.58 -28.36
C TYR A 281 -4.90 3.36 -28.49
N GLU A 282 -3.69 3.49 -29.06
CA GLU A 282 -2.86 2.31 -29.41
C GLU A 282 -1.85 1.85 -28.35
N SER A 283 -1.66 2.57 -27.26
CA SER A 283 -0.80 2.11 -26.16
C SER A 283 -1.59 2.14 -24.86
N GLY A 284 -1.87 1.00 -24.24
CA GLY A 284 -2.52 0.92 -22.93
C GLY A 284 -1.73 1.72 -21.88
N LYS A 285 -2.20 2.93 -21.56
CA LYS A 285 -1.45 3.89 -20.76
C LYS A 285 -1.73 3.65 -19.27
N SER A 286 -0.79 2.98 -18.59
CA SER A 286 -0.87 2.55 -17.18
C SER A 286 -1.33 3.65 -16.19
N GLY A 287 -1.03 4.92 -16.47
CA GLY A 287 -1.50 6.07 -15.67
C GLY A 287 -3.01 6.26 -15.70
N PHE A 288 -3.62 6.28 -16.89
CA PHE A 288 -5.07 6.37 -17.06
C PHE A 288 -5.80 5.21 -16.38
N ILE A 289 -5.30 3.98 -16.57
CA ILE A 289 -5.82 2.76 -15.94
C ILE A 289 -5.88 2.90 -14.41
N ARG A 290 -4.85 3.52 -13.81
CA ARG A 290 -4.73 3.67 -12.36
C ARG A 290 -5.59 4.81 -11.78
N ILE A 291 -5.80 5.88 -12.53
CA ILE A 291 -6.41 7.12 -12.02
C ILE A 291 -7.87 7.27 -12.44
N TYR A 292 -8.21 6.94 -13.69
CA TYR A 292 -9.49 7.32 -14.28
C TYR A 292 -10.41 6.15 -14.61
N ARG A 293 -9.86 4.99 -15.00
CA ARG A 293 -10.65 3.86 -15.54
C ARG A 293 -11.83 3.44 -14.66
N GLY A 294 -11.66 3.37 -13.34
CA GLY A 294 -12.76 3.02 -12.44
C GLY A 294 -13.89 4.05 -12.36
N TYR A 295 -13.62 5.34 -12.62
CA TYR A 295 -14.67 6.36 -12.62
C TYR A 295 -15.62 6.23 -13.81
N TYR A 296 -15.13 5.77 -14.97
CA TYR A 296 -15.99 5.43 -16.11
C TYR A 296 -16.91 4.24 -15.79
N VAL A 297 -16.39 3.21 -15.12
CA VAL A 297 -17.22 2.10 -14.66
C VAL A 297 -18.26 2.58 -13.64
N TYR A 298 -17.85 3.41 -12.67
CA TYR A 298 -18.76 3.99 -11.68
C TYR A 298 -19.85 4.84 -12.33
N ASP A 299 -19.54 5.59 -13.39
CA ASP A 299 -20.54 6.44 -14.05
C ASP A 299 -21.63 5.62 -14.75
N ASN A 300 -21.28 4.43 -15.24
CA ASN A 300 -22.20 3.47 -15.85
C ASN A 300 -23.08 2.70 -14.84
N LEU A 301 -22.90 2.91 -13.54
CA LEU A 301 -23.79 2.37 -12.52
C LEU A 301 -25.11 3.14 -12.48
N SER A 302 -26.20 2.44 -12.23
CA SER A 302 -27.51 3.06 -11.97
C SER A 302 -27.46 3.93 -10.69
N PRO A 303 -28.40 4.87 -10.50
CA PRO A 303 -28.40 5.74 -9.32
C PRO A 303 -28.40 4.98 -7.98
N ILE A 304 -29.08 3.83 -7.92
CA ILE A 304 -29.11 2.98 -6.72
C ILE A 304 -27.74 2.32 -6.53
N GLU A 305 -27.20 1.68 -7.56
CA GLU A 305 -25.87 1.05 -7.52
C GLU A 305 -24.76 2.05 -7.13
N LYS A 306 -24.85 3.32 -7.55
CA LYS A 306 -23.92 4.38 -7.12
C LYS A 306 -23.93 4.61 -5.60
N ILE A 307 -25.09 4.45 -4.95
CA ILE A 307 -25.27 4.70 -3.51
C ILE A 307 -24.85 3.50 -2.66
N ILE A 308 -25.26 2.29 -3.05
CA ILE A 308 -25.09 1.05 -2.26
C ILE A 308 -23.94 0.15 -2.75
N GLY A 309 -23.47 0.36 -3.98
CA GLY A 309 -22.41 -0.42 -4.61
C GLY A 309 -22.91 -1.68 -5.34
N VAL A 310 -22.00 -2.27 -6.13
CA VAL A 310 -22.13 -3.55 -6.83
C VAL A 310 -20.97 -4.44 -6.43
N ASN A 311 -21.23 -5.40 -5.55
CA ASN A 311 -20.23 -6.31 -5.02
C ASN A 311 -20.52 -7.77 -5.34
N ASP A 312 -21.14 -8.00 -6.50
CA ASP A 312 -21.19 -9.31 -7.14
C ASP A 312 -20.35 -9.29 -8.42
N PHE A 313 -19.69 -10.40 -8.72
CA PHE A 313 -18.73 -10.47 -9.82
C PHE A 313 -19.39 -10.36 -11.19
N SER A 314 -20.57 -10.97 -11.36
CA SER A 314 -21.30 -11.00 -12.63
C SER A 314 -21.79 -9.63 -13.07
N THR A 315 -22.48 -8.90 -12.20
CA THR A 315 -22.97 -7.56 -12.49
C THR A 315 -21.81 -6.60 -12.62
N LEU A 316 -20.78 -6.69 -11.79
CA LEU A 316 -19.59 -5.86 -11.95
C LEU A 316 -18.96 -6.05 -13.34
N LYS A 317 -18.78 -7.30 -13.79
CA LYS A 317 -18.26 -7.60 -15.13
C LYS A 317 -19.17 -7.08 -16.23
N ALA A 318 -20.49 -7.19 -16.06
CA ALA A 318 -21.45 -6.61 -17.00
C ALA A 318 -21.30 -5.08 -17.09
N ARG A 319 -21.19 -4.38 -15.95
CA ARG A 319 -21.00 -2.92 -15.88
C ARG A 319 -19.67 -2.47 -16.46
N ILE A 320 -18.61 -3.24 -16.27
CA ILE A 320 -17.31 -3.03 -16.91
C ILE A 320 -17.45 -3.13 -18.42
N ASN A 321 -18.05 -4.21 -18.94
CA ASN A 321 -18.19 -4.46 -20.37
C ASN A 321 -19.04 -3.42 -21.08
N THR A 322 -20.03 -2.84 -20.41
CA THR A 322 -20.87 -1.77 -20.97
C THR A 322 -20.25 -0.37 -20.85
N SER A 323 -19.14 -0.23 -20.13
CA SER A 323 -18.50 1.08 -19.96
C SER A 323 -17.74 1.51 -21.20
N GLU A 324 -17.59 2.83 -21.40
CA GLU A 324 -16.84 3.41 -22.52
C GLU A 324 -15.39 2.89 -22.60
N VAL A 325 -14.84 2.47 -21.47
CA VAL A 325 -13.46 1.94 -21.34
C VAL A 325 -13.44 0.44 -21.08
N GLY A 326 -14.54 -0.28 -21.33
CA GLY A 326 -14.65 -1.73 -21.10
C GLY A 326 -13.59 -2.54 -21.86
N PHE A 327 -13.22 -2.08 -23.06
CA PHE A 327 -12.15 -2.67 -23.87
C PHE A 327 -10.76 -2.60 -23.23
N MET A 328 -10.56 -1.77 -22.19
CA MET A 328 -9.30 -1.66 -21.46
C MET A 328 -9.18 -2.68 -20.31
N PHE A 329 -10.15 -3.59 -20.16
CA PHE A 329 -10.12 -4.67 -19.18
C PHE A 329 -9.87 -6.00 -19.89
N GLY A 330 -8.93 -6.80 -19.37
CA GLY A 330 -8.80 -8.21 -19.74
C GLY A 330 -9.93 -9.05 -19.15
N ASP A 331 -9.99 -10.33 -19.55
CA ASP A 331 -11.13 -11.22 -19.23
C ASP A 331 -11.51 -11.27 -17.74
N ASP A 332 -10.55 -11.19 -16.82
CA ASP A 332 -10.79 -11.16 -15.38
C ASP A 332 -10.15 -9.95 -14.67
N ASP A 333 -9.81 -8.90 -15.43
CA ASP A 333 -9.28 -7.67 -14.86
C ASP A 333 -10.38 -6.90 -14.14
N THR A 334 -10.20 -6.69 -12.84
CA THR A 334 -11.04 -5.80 -12.01
C THR A 334 -10.18 -4.84 -11.21
N TYR A 335 -9.04 -4.43 -11.77
CA TYR A 335 -8.14 -3.49 -11.13
C TYR A 335 -8.78 -2.09 -11.07
N PHE A 336 -8.94 -1.62 -9.84
CA PHE A 336 -9.40 -0.27 -9.48
C PHE A 336 -8.47 0.28 -8.40
N ASN A 337 -8.21 1.59 -8.39
CA ASN A 337 -7.58 2.17 -7.21
C ASN A 337 -8.50 2.05 -5.99
N ALA A 338 -7.97 2.21 -4.78
CA ALA A 338 -8.74 1.93 -3.57
C ALA A 338 -10.01 2.80 -3.45
N ILE A 339 -10.00 4.07 -3.86
CA ILE A 339 -11.21 4.91 -3.80
C ILE A 339 -12.26 4.41 -4.79
N GLN A 340 -11.85 4.11 -6.02
CA GLN A 340 -12.74 3.55 -7.05
C GLN A 340 -13.32 2.19 -6.62
N ASP A 341 -12.48 1.31 -6.07
CA ASP A 341 -12.89 0.00 -5.59
C ASP A 341 -13.96 0.10 -4.49
N ILE A 342 -13.77 1.02 -3.54
CA ILE A 342 -14.74 1.29 -2.48
C ILE A 342 -16.04 1.85 -3.07
N MET A 343 -15.95 2.85 -3.96
CA MET A 343 -17.13 3.47 -4.58
C MET A 343 -17.93 2.49 -5.41
N ILE A 344 -17.27 1.66 -6.22
CA ILE A 344 -17.92 0.70 -7.10
C ILE A 344 -18.53 -0.43 -6.27
N ARG A 345 -17.77 -1.02 -5.34
CA ARG A 345 -18.22 -2.22 -4.61
C ARG A 345 -19.18 -1.90 -3.47
N THR A 346 -18.95 -0.80 -2.76
CA THR A 346 -19.73 -0.46 -1.54
C THR A 346 -20.53 0.84 -1.65
N GLY A 347 -20.46 1.52 -2.80
CA GLY A 347 -21.21 2.75 -3.03
C GLY A 347 -20.71 3.94 -2.19
N LEU A 348 -21.46 5.04 -2.28
CA LEU A 348 -21.19 6.24 -1.48
C LEU A 348 -21.30 6.00 0.03
N ILE A 349 -22.14 5.05 0.46
CA ILE A 349 -22.29 4.73 1.90
C ILE A 349 -21.00 4.11 2.43
N GLY A 350 -20.42 3.13 1.73
CA GLY A 350 -19.16 2.51 2.17
C GLY A 350 -17.99 3.48 2.12
N LEU A 351 -17.95 4.36 1.11
CA LEU A 351 -16.98 5.45 1.07
C LEU A 351 -17.13 6.40 2.27
N PHE A 352 -18.36 6.77 2.61
CA PHE A 352 -18.62 7.64 3.76
C PHE A 352 -18.17 7.00 5.08
N ILE A 353 -18.46 5.71 5.31
CA ILE A 353 -17.99 4.97 6.48
C ILE A 353 -16.45 4.94 6.53
N PHE A 354 -15.81 4.72 5.37
CA PHE A 354 -14.35 4.74 5.28
C PHE A 354 -13.76 6.11 5.63
N ILE A 355 -14.35 7.19 5.12
CA ILE A 355 -13.96 8.58 5.45
C ILE A 355 -14.13 8.84 6.94
N LEU A 356 -15.24 8.43 7.56
CA LEU A 356 -15.46 8.59 8.99
C LEU A 356 -14.42 7.84 9.83
N PHE A 357 -13.99 6.66 9.39
CA PHE A 357 -12.91 5.91 10.00
C PHE A 357 -11.58 6.66 9.90
N LEU A 358 -11.21 7.15 8.71
CA LEU A 358 -9.96 7.91 8.54
C LEU A 358 -9.96 9.24 9.30
N ALA A 359 -11.09 9.96 9.34
CA ALA A 359 -11.24 11.20 10.08
C ALA A 359 -11.08 10.99 11.59
N ASP A 360 -11.65 9.90 12.12
CA ASP A 360 -11.45 9.49 13.50
C ASP A 360 -9.98 9.18 13.81
N LEU A 361 -9.37 8.37 12.95
CA LEU A 361 -7.97 8.00 13.11
C LEU A 361 -7.07 9.23 13.05
N TRP A 362 -7.37 10.20 12.18
CA TRP A 362 -6.64 11.46 12.05
C TRP A 362 -6.69 12.31 13.32
N LYS A 363 -7.88 12.48 13.90
CA LYS A 363 -8.10 13.33 15.09
C LYS A 363 -7.24 12.90 16.27
N HIS A 364 -7.11 11.59 16.48
CA HIS A 364 -6.45 11.01 17.65
C HIS A 364 -4.96 10.68 17.44
N ASN A 365 -4.37 11.13 16.32
CA ASN A 365 -3.00 10.77 15.94
C ASN A 365 -1.99 11.91 16.07
N ASN A 366 -0.73 11.53 16.33
CA ASN A 366 0.42 12.43 16.25
C ASN A 366 0.87 12.66 14.78
N TYR A 367 1.98 13.37 14.56
CA TYR A 367 2.47 13.64 13.20
C TYR A 367 2.90 12.40 12.43
N LEU A 368 3.39 11.34 13.09
CA LEU A 368 3.66 10.05 12.44
C LEU A 368 2.37 9.46 11.88
N GLY A 369 1.33 9.34 12.71
CA GLY A 369 0.04 8.79 12.27
C GLY A 369 -0.61 9.64 11.19
N LYS A 370 -0.57 10.97 11.31
CA LYS A 370 -1.08 11.88 10.27
C LYS A 370 -0.32 11.73 8.95
N SER A 371 1.00 11.58 8.99
CA SER A 371 1.82 11.33 7.80
C SER A 371 1.43 10.02 7.11
N LEU A 372 1.19 8.96 7.89
CA LEU A 372 0.75 7.66 7.38
C LEU A 372 -0.64 7.74 6.75
N ILE A 373 -1.58 8.45 7.38
CA ILE A 373 -2.94 8.64 6.86
C ILE A 373 -2.94 9.48 5.59
N CYS A 374 -2.20 10.59 5.54
CA CYS A 374 -2.06 11.41 4.33
C CYS A 374 -1.49 10.59 3.17
N CYS A 375 -0.44 9.79 3.44
CA CYS A 375 0.15 8.94 2.43
C CYS A 375 -0.81 7.84 1.96
N LEU A 376 -1.55 7.21 2.88
CA LEU A 376 -2.58 6.23 2.56
C LEU A 376 -3.65 6.83 1.64
N ILE A 377 -4.15 8.03 1.95
CA ILE A 377 -5.14 8.74 1.12
C ILE A 377 -4.56 9.02 -0.26
N ALA A 378 -3.35 9.57 -0.35
CA ALA A 378 -2.71 9.85 -1.64
C ALA A 378 -2.57 8.60 -2.51
N LEU A 379 -2.15 7.47 -1.91
CA LEU A 379 -2.03 6.20 -2.61
C LEU A 379 -3.39 5.58 -2.96
N ALA A 380 -4.42 5.80 -2.14
CA ALA A 380 -5.75 5.27 -2.38
C ALA A 380 -6.37 5.77 -3.70
N PHE A 381 -5.99 6.96 -4.17
CA PHE A 381 -6.43 7.52 -5.44
C PHE A 381 -5.66 7.01 -6.68
N ILE A 382 -4.56 6.28 -6.50
CA ILE A 382 -3.67 5.92 -7.63
C ILE A 382 -3.21 4.45 -7.61
N SER A 383 -3.60 3.67 -6.60
CA SER A 383 -3.18 2.29 -6.44
C SER A 383 -4.28 1.41 -5.85
N ALA A 384 -4.34 0.15 -6.31
CA ALA A 384 -5.23 -0.88 -5.80
C ALA A 384 -4.72 -1.42 -4.45
N ILE A 385 -4.91 -0.63 -3.38
CA ILE A 385 -4.45 -0.97 -2.03
C ILE A 385 -5.58 -1.30 -1.05
N ASN A 386 -6.84 -1.20 -1.47
CA ASN A 386 -7.99 -1.43 -0.60
C ASN A 386 -7.96 -2.84 0.03
N LEU A 387 -8.11 -2.93 1.34
CA LEU A 387 -8.07 -4.17 2.14
C LEU A 387 -6.83 -5.06 1.92
N THR A 388 -5.75 -4.51 1.33
CA THR A 388 -4.50 -5.24 1.14
C THR A 388 -3.56 -5.12 2.35
N SER A 389 -2.52 -5.94 2.39
CA SER A 389 -1.41 -5.81 3.35
C SER A 389 -0.76 -4.42 3.33
N THR A 390 -0.75 -3.73 2.18
CA THR A 390 -0.23 -2.36 2.08
C THR A 390 -1.08 -1.40 2.90
N MET A 391 -2.41 -1.42 2.73
CA MET A 391 -3.32 -0.60 3.54
C MET A 391 -3.24 -0.97 5.02
N ALA A 392 -3.15 -2.27 5.34
CA ALA A 392 -2.94 -2.73 6.70
C ALA A 392 -1.67 -2.12 7.32
N MET A 393 -0.57 -2.03 6.58
CA MET A 393 0.70 -1.47 7.08
C MET A 393 0.53 -0.01 7.51
N PHE A 394 -0.11 0.81 6.69
CA PHE A 394 -0.42 2.20 7.03
C PHE A 394 -1.32 2.29 8.26
N LEU A 395 -2.39 1.48 8.33
CA LEU A 395 -3.37 1.53 9.40
C LEU A 395 -2.81 1.04 10.74
N VAL A 396 -2.11 -0.09 10.77
CA VAL A 396 -1.48 -0.65 11.99
C VAL A 396 -0.49 0.36 12.58
N LEU A 397 0.39 0.93 11.75
CA LEU A 397 1.37 1.91 12.21
C LEU A 397 0.72 3.23 12.65
N ALA A 398 -0.33 3.68 11.95
CA ALA A 398 -1.09 4.86 12.37
C ALA A 398 -1.81 4.62 13.70
N ILE A 399 -2.23 3.40 14.01
CA ILE A 399 -2.86 3.09 15.29
C ILE A 399 -1.81 3.04 16.41
N TYR A 400 -0.62 2.51 16.17
CA TYR A 400 0.51 2.58 17.09
C TYR A 400 1.05 4.00 17.33
N ALA A 401 0.67 4.95 16.48
CA ALA A 401 1.02 6.36 16.57
C ALA A 401 -0.05 7.22 17.26
N LYS A 402 -1.18 6.63 17.68
CA LYS A 402 -2.22 7.32 18.43
C LYS A 402 -1.61 8.00 19.66
N LYS A 403 -2.09 9.20 19.96
CA LYS A 403 -1.68 9.94 21.16
C LYS A 403 -2.07 9.13 22.38
N ASN A 404 -1.18 9.01 23.38
CA ASN A 404 -1.33 8.17 24.59
C ASN A 404 -2.55 8.49 25.49
N ASN A 405 -3.51 9.32 25.07
CA ASN A 405 -4.64 9.74 25.90
C ASN A 405 -5.85 8.77 25.89
N GLU A 406 -5.82 7.66 25.15
CA GLU A 406 -7.00 6.77 25.02
C GLU A 406 -6.71 5.25 25.11
N ILE A 407 -5.54 4.83 25.61
CA ILE A 407 -5.32 3.38 25.88
C ILE A 407 -6.21 2.88 27.06
N GLN A 408 -6.97 3.77 27.72
CA GLN A 408 -7.89 3.40 28.80
C GLN A 408 -9.28 2.91 28.35
N ASN A 409 -9.60 2.91 27.06
CA ASN A 409 -10.89 2.40 26.55
C ASN A 409 -10.74 1.36 25.43
N ILE A 410 -9.87 0.37 25.62
CA ILE A 410 -9.89 -0.90 24.86
C ILE A 410 -10.77 -1.90 25.61
#